data_AF-M4RX60-F1
#
_entry.id   AF-M4RX60-F1
#
_cell.length_a   1.000
_cell.length_b   1.000
_cell.length_c   1.000
_cell.angle_alpha   90.00
_cell.angle_beta   90.00
_cell.angle_gamma   90.00
#
_symmetry.space_group_name_H-M   'P 1'
#
loop_
_entity.id
_entity.type
_entity.pdbx_description
1 polymer ?
#
loop_
_entity_poly.entity_id
_entity_poly.type
_entity_poly.pdbx_seq_one_letter_code
_entity_poly.pdbx_strand_id
1 'polypeptide(L)'
;MWYGSRATDKYSGTSYEHRRAWVEDKVLWLSSVFAIGICAYAVMSNHVHLVLCVDKDKAVSWSDKQVVGRWHRLHRGTLLSQKFMRNALLSENEWISLKDTIAVYRQRLYDISWLMASLCEPIARQANKEDGCTGRFYSLPSLALTLRAS
;
A
#
# COMPACT_ATOMS: atom_id res chain seq x y z
N MET A 1 11.73 12.61 -11.68
CA MET A 1 10.93 12.36 -12.90
C MET A 1 11.12 10.89 -13.21
N TRP A 2 10.08 10.05 -13.16
CA TRP A 2 10.22 8.60 -13.36
C TRP A 2 11.07 8.29 -14.60
N TYR A 3 10.76 8.98 -15.70
CA TYR A 3 11.55 9.07 -16.92
C TYR A 3 11.15 10.35 -17.68
N GLY A 4 12.08 10.95 -18.42
CA GLY A 4 11.72 11.92 -19.46
C GLY A 4 11.45 11.19 -20.77
N SER A 5 10.20 10.83 -21.10
CA SER A 5 9.74 10.27 -22.40
C SER A 5 10.43 8.98 -22.94
N ARG A 6 11.58 8.55 -22.40
CA ARG A 6 12.34 7.35 -22.79
C ARG A 6 12.91 6.69 -21.53
N ALA A 7 12.94 5.35 -21.54
CA ALA A 7 13.47 4.47 -20.50
C ALA A 7 14.91 4.77 -20.04
N THR A 8 15.66 5.48 -20.87
CA THR A 8 17.08 5.78 -20.68
C THR A 8 17.26 7.28 -20.51
N ASP A 9 17.94 7.68 -19.44
CA ASP A 9 18.36 9.06 -19.27
C ASP A 9 19.34 9.43 -20.39
N LYS A 10 19.06 10.51 -21.12
CA LYS A 10 19.87 10.94 -22.27
C LYS A 10 21.21 11.54 -21.87
N TYR A 11 21.35 11.98 -20.62
CA TYR A 11 22.60 12.55 -20.12
C TYR A 11 23.54 11.49 -19.55
N SER A 12 23.04 10.58 -18.70
CA SER A 12 23.84 9.53 -18.08
C SER A 12 23.87 8.20 -18.84
N GLY A 13 22.92 7.96 -19.77
CA GLY A 13 22.75 6.66 -20.43
C GLY A 13 22.14 5.58 -19.53
N THR A 14 21.73 5.92 -18.30
CA THR A 14 21.22 4.96 -17.32
C THR A 14 19.78 4.56 -17.64
N SER A 15 19.51 3.25 -17.72
CA SER A 15 18.15 2.71 -17.80
C SER A 15 17.59 2.52 -16.40
N TYR A 16 16.38 3.01 -16.16
CA TYR A 16 15.68 2.82 -14.89
C TYR A 16 14.57 1.77 -14.96
N GLU A 17 14.41 1.04 -16.07
CA GLU A 17 13.32 0.08 -16.33
C GLU A 17 13.09 -0.94 -15.21
N HIS A 18 14.12 -1.26 -14.43
CA HIS A 18 14.01 -2.10 -13.25
C HIS A 18 13.03 -1.58 -12.20
N ARG A 19 12.82 -0.26 -12.10
CA ARG A 19 11.85 0.36 -11.18
C ARG A 19 10.41 -0.02 -11.52
N ARG A 20 10.13 -0.44 -12.77
CA ARG A 20 8.81 -0.95 -13.19
C ARG A 20 8.43 -2.19 -12.39
N ALA A 21 9.36 -3.13 -12.25
CA ALA A 21 9.15 -4.35 -11.49
C ALA A 21 8.84 -4.06 -10.01
N TRP A 22 9.49 -3.06 -9.41
CA TRP A 22 9.21 -2.66 -8.03
C TRP A 22 7.76 -2.22 -7.81
N VAL A 23 7.20 -1.49 -8.78
CA VAL A 23 5.78 -1.09 -8.75
C VAL A 23 4.90 -2.32 -8.89
N GLU A 24 5.14 -3.15 -9.92
CA GLU A 24 4.31 -4.33 -10.22
C GLU A 24 4.28 -5.32 -9.04
N ASP A 25 5.45 -5.68 -8.51
CA ASP A 25 5.57 -6.60 -7.37
C ASP A 25 4.85 -6.05 -6.14
N LYS A 26 4.99 -4.74 -5.88
CA LYS A 26 4.37 -4.10 -4.72
C LYS A 26 2.85 -4.05 -4.86
N VAL A 27 2.36 -3.70 -6.04
CA VAL A 27 0.94 -3.65 -6.40
C VAL A 27 0.31 -5.04 -6.18
N LEU A 28 0.91 -6.09 -6.75
CA LEU A 28 0.42 -7.46 -6.57
C LEU A 28 0.47 -7.91 -5.10
N TRP A 29 1.56 -7.63 -4.40
CA TRP A 29 1.68 -7.94 -2.98
C TRP A 29 0.62 -7.23 -2.12
N LEU A 30 0.35 -5.94 -2.38
CA LEU A 30 -0.67 -5.17 -1.67
C LEU A 30 -2.07 -5.76 -1.86
N SER A 31 -2.40 -6.30 -3.04
CA SER A 31 -3.68 -6.98 -3.28
C SER A 31 -3.87 -8.24 -2.41
N SER A 32 -2.77 -8.89 -2.00
CA SER A 32 -2.82 -10.03 -1.08
C SER A 32 -3.07 -9.61 0.37
N VAL A 33 -2.81 -8.35 0.72
CA VAL A 33 -2.90 -7.83 2.10
C VAL A 33 -4.20 -7.07 2.32
N PHE A 34 -4.53 -6.13 1.42
CA PHE A 34 -5.73 -5.31 1.45
C PHE A 34 -6.97 -6.09 1.01
N ALA A 35 -8.14 -5.59 1.37
CA ALA A 35 -9.42 -6.02 0.80
C ALA A 35 -9.73 -5.19 -0.45
N ILE A 36 -8.73 -5.06 -1.32
CA ILE A 36 -8.81 -4.32 -2.58
C ILE A 36 -8.21 -5.21 -3.66
N GLY A 37 -9.06 -5.65 -4.59
CA GLY A 37 -8.65 -6.37 -5.78
C GLY A 37 -8.06 -5.44 -6.83
N ILE A 38 -7.22 -6.00 -7.70
CA ILE A 38 -6.62 -5.29 -8.83
C ILE A 38 -7.20 -5.88 -10.09
N CYS A 39 -8.03 -5.10 -10.78
CA CYS A 39 -8.68 -5.55 -12.01
C CYS A 39 -7.77 -5.36 -13.21
N ALA A 40 -7.02 -4.26 -13.23
CA ALA A 40 -6.05 -3.94 -14.27
C ALA A 40 -5.00 -2.95 -13.73
N TYR A 41 -3.82 -2.94 -14.32
CA TYR A 41 -2.81 -1.94 -14.06
C TYR A 41 -1.96 -1.67 -15.30
N ALA A 42 -1.41 -0.46 -15.39
CA ALA A 42 -0.43 -0.09 -16.40
C ALA A 42 0.66 0.76 -15.76
N VAL A 43 1.90 0.30 -15.82
CA VAL A 43 3.08 1.03 -15.31
C VAL A 43 3.81 1.62 -16.50
N MET A 44 3.73 2.93 -16.66
CA MET A 44 4.40 3.68 -17.71
C MET A 44 5.58 4.47 -17.17
N SER A 45 6.32 5.09 -18.09
CA SER A 45 7.54 5.84 -17.81
C SER A 45 7.30 7.18 -17.09
N ASN A 46 6.06 7.62 -16.88
CA ASN A 46 5.79 8.88 -16.18
C ASN A 46 4.62 8.81 -15.21
N HIS A 47 3.83 7.74 -15.25
CA HIS A 47 2.69 7.54 -14.36
C HIS A 47 2.27 6.07 -14.29
N VAL A 48 1.40 5.77 -13.34
CA VAL A 48 0.81 4.45 -13.13
C VAL A 48 -0.71 4.58 -13.16
N HIS A 49 -1.38 3.70 -13.91
CA HIS A 49 -2.81 3.50 -13.82
C HIS A 49 -3.10 2.22 -13.03
N LEU A 50 -4.03 2.31 -12.08
CA LEU A 50 -4.53 1.19 -11.30
C LEU A 50 -6.06 1.19 -11.37
N VAL A 51 -6.63 0.06 -11.79
CA VAL A 51 -8.07 -0.20 -11.71
C VAL A 51 -8.29 -1.12 -10.52
N LEU A 52 -8.97 -0.58 -9.50
CA LEU A 52 -9.12 -1.22 -8.20
C LEU A 52 -10.59 -1.61 -7.96
N CYS A 53 -10.81 -2.75 -7.32
CA CYS A 53 -12.11 -3.18 -6.82
C CYS A 53 -12.05 -3.25 -5.29
N VAL A 54 -12.75 -2.33 -4.62
CA VAL A 54 -12.78 -2.27 -3.15
C VAL A 54 -13.84 -3.25 -2.63
N ASP A 55 -13.42 -4.21 -1.81
CA ASP A 55 -14.28 -5.24 -1.25
C ASP A 55 -14.41 -5.05 0.27
N LYS A 56 -15.33 -4.17 0.66
CA LYS A 56 -15.57 -3.85 2.06
C LYS A 56 -16.09 -5.06 2.84
N ASP A 57 -16.93 -5.88 2.22
CA ASP A 57 -17.55 -7.03 2.86
C ASP A 57 -16.52 -8.10 3.20
N LYS A 58 -15.52 -8.30 2.34
CA LYS A 58 -14.36 -9.14 2.65
C LYS A 58 -13.59 -8.64 3.87
N ALA A 59 -13.36 -7.33 4.00
CA ALA A 59 -12.69 -6.79 5.19
C ALA A 59 -13.52 -6.99 6.47
N VAL A 60 -14.85 -6.86 6.38
CA VAL A 60 -15.78 -7.08 7.50
C VAL A 60 -15.85 -8.55 7.91
N SER A 61 -15.76 -9.48 6.94
CA SER A 61 -15.76 -10.92 7.20
C SER A 61 -14.52 -11.42 7.95
N TRP A 62 -13.44 -10.64 7.97
CA TRP A 62 -12.20 -11.03 8.65
C TRP A 62 -12.32 -10.98 10.16
N SER A 63 -11.87 -12.06 10.79
CA SER A 63 -11.61 -12.09 12.22
C SER A 63 -10.59 -11.01 12.62
N ASP A 64 -10.66 -10.58 13.86
CA ASP A 64 -9.75 -9.60 14.44
C ASP A 64 -8.28 -10.02 14.30
N LYS A 65 -7.98 -11.31 14.43
CA LYS A 65 -6.64 -11.86 14.23
C LYS A 65 -6.17 -11.76 12.78
N GLN A 66 -7.07 -11.96 11.81
CA GLN A 66 -6.75 -11.76 10.39
C GLN A 66 -6.50 -10.27 10.08
N VAL A 67 -7.31 -9.36 10.64
CA VAL A 67 -7.11 -7.91 10.47
C VAL A 67 -5.75 -7.48 11.01
N VAL A 68 -5.41 -7.86 12.25
CA VAL A 68 -4.12 -7.52 12.86
C VAL A 68 -2.97 -8.16 12.10
N GLY A 69 -3.08 -9.43 11.75
CA GLY A 69 -2.06 -10.15 10.99
C GLY A 69 -1.77 -9.50 9.63
N ARG A 70 -2.82 -9.09 8.90
CA ARG A 70 -2.68 -8.37 7.63
C ARG A 70 -2.01 -7.01 7.83
N TRP A 71 -2.45 -6.24 8.82
CA TRP A 71 -1.85 -4.94 9.14
C TRP A 71 -0.37 -5.07 9.52
N HIS A 72 0.00 -6.13 10.25
CA HIS A 72 1.38 -6.40 10.66
C HIS A 72 2.32 -6.72 9.50
N ARG A 73 1.80 -7.11 8.33
CA ARG A 73 2.60 -7.27 7.11
C ARG A 73 3.03 -5.92 6.51
N LEU A 74 2.29 -4.85 6.80
CA LEU A 74 2.55 -3.49 6.30
C LEU A 74 3.33 -2.65 7.30
N HIS A 75 2.96 -2.78 8.58
CA HIS A 75 3.44 -1.93 9.67
C HIS A 75 3.79 -2.78 10.88
N ARG A 76 4.67 -2.30 11.76
CA ARG A 76 5.02 -3.04 12.99
C ARG A 76 3.84 -3.25 13.95
N GLY A 77 2.78 -2.45 13.84
CA GLY A 77 1.66 -2.44 14.77
C GLY A 77 2.01 -1.85 16.15
N THR A 78 1.04 -1.84 17.06
CA THR A 78 1.23 -1.43 18.46
C THR A 78 1.68 -2.59 19.34
N LEU A 79 2.28 -2.31 20.50
CA LEU A 79 2.63 -3.34 21.50
C LEU A 79 1.43 -4.21 21.88
N LEU A 80 0.25 -3.60 22.00
CA LEU A 80 -0.99 -4.29 22.32
C LEU A 80 -1.42 -5.25 21.21
N SER A 81 -1.37 -4.82 19.94
CA SER A 81 -1.66 -5.69 18.80
C SER A 81 -0.64 -6.82 18.65
N GLN A 82 0.62 -6.60 19.02
CA GLN A 82 1.65 -7.64 19.05
C GLN A 82 1.43 -8.65 20.17
N LYS A 83 1.05 -8.19 21.38
CA LYS A 83 0.63 -9.07 22.49
C LYS A 83 -0.53 -9.97 22.06
N PHE A 84 -1.54 -9.39 21.41
CA PHE A 84 -2.69 -10.12 20.87
C PHE A 84 -2.28 -11.21 19.87
N MET A 85 -1.37 -10.90 18.94
CA MET A 85 -0.88 -11.89 17.96
C MET A 85 -0.12 -13.06 18.59
N ARG A 86 0.48 -12.85 19.78
CA ARG A 86 1.14 -13.89 20.57
C ARG A 86 0.18 -14.70 21.46
N ASN A 87 -1.12 -14.44 21.38
CA ASN A 87 -2.15 -15.01 22.26
C ASN A 87 -1.87 -14.76 23.76
N ALA A 88 -1.22 -13.65 24.09
CA ALA A 88 -1.02 -13.27 25.49
C ALA A 88 -2.37 -12.87 26.12
N LEU A 89 -2.49 -13.06 27.43
CA LEU A 89 -3.63 -12.58 28.18
C LEU A 89 -3.69 -11.05 28.12
N LEU A 90 -4.88 -10.54 27.85
CA LEU A 90 -5.18 -9.10 27.82
C LEU A 90 -6.23 -8.81 28.89
N SER A 91 -6.00 -7.75 29.65
CA SER A 91 -7.01 -7.20 30.57
C SER A 91 -8.20 -6.64 29.79
N GLU A 92 -9.32 -6.40 30.48
CA GLU A 92 -10.54 -5.86 29.86
C GLU A 92 -10.29 -4.49 29.18
N ASN A 93 -9.55 -3.60 29.84
CA ASN A 93 -9.19 -2.29 29.27
C ASN A 93 -8.29 -2.40 28.04
N GLU A 94 -7.35 -3.36 28.05
CA GLU A 94 -6.52 -3.69 26.90
C GLU A 94 -7.37 -4.23 25.75
N TRP A 95 -8.38 -5.05 26.03
CA TRP A 95 -9.32 -5.52 25.01
C TRP A 95 -10.12 -4.40 24.36
N ILE A 96 -10.65 -3.47 25.14
CA ILE A 96 -11.40 -2.31 24.64
C ILE A 96 -10.50 -1.50 23.68
N SER A 97 -9.31 -1.12 24.15
CA SER A 97 -8.35 -0.34 23.36
C SER A 97 -7.90 -1.08 22.08
N LEU A 98 -7.74 -2.40 22.17
CA LEU A 98 -7.39 -3.23 21.03
C LEU A 98 -8.52 -3.26 20.00
N LYS A 99 -9.78 -3.43 20.43
CA LYS A 99 -10.94 -3.47 19.52
C LYS A 99 -11.09 -2.18 18.73
N ASP A 100 -10.91 -1.03 19.37
CA ASP A 100 -10.90 0.29 18.69
C ASP A 100 -9.78 0.36 17.65
N THR A 101 -8.58 -0.10 18.02
CA THR A 101 -7.43 -0.15 17.11
C THR A 101 -7.71 -1.07 15.91
N ILE A 102 -8.32 -2.24 16.14
CA ILE A 102 -8.66 -3.21 15.09
C ILE A 102 -9.74 -2.66 14.16
N ALA A 103 -10.73 -1.93 14.67
CA ALA A 103 -11.74 -1.27 13.85
C ALA A 103 -11.10 -0.28 12.88
N VAL A 104 -10.13 0.53 13.37
CA VAL A 104 -9.35 1.43 12.52
C VAL A 104 -8.53 0.66 11.48
N TYR A 105 -7.83 -0.42 11.87
CA TYR A 105 -7.05 -1.22 10.92
C TYR A 105 -7.94 -1.83 9.82
N ARG A 106 -9.11 -2.36 10.21
CA ARG A 106 -10.09 -2.92 9.27
C ARG A 106 -10.54 -1.85 8.26
N GLN A 107 -10.86 -0.64 8.72
CA GLN A 107 -11.24 0.47 7.85
C GLN A 107 -10.14 0.83 6.86
N ARG A 108 -8.89 0.89 7.32
CA ARG A 108 -7.73 1.20 6.46
C ARG A 108 -7.43 0.13 5.43
N LEU A 109 -7.69 -1.13 5.72
CA LEU A 109 -7.41 -2.26 4.81
C LEU A 109 -8.35 -2.32 3.58
N TYR A 110 -9.40 -1.51 3.52
CA TYR A 110 -10.19 -1.29 2.30
C TYR A 110 -10.17 0.17 1.82
N ASP A 111 -9.27 1.00 2.35
CA ASP A 111 -9.14 2.40 1.98
C ASP A 111 -8.09 2.59 0.87
N ILE A 112 -8.50 3.19 -0.25
CA ILE A 112 -7.64 3.43 -1.42
C ILE A 112 -6.46 4.32 -1.07
N SER A 113 -6.65 5.33 -0.21
CA SER A 113 -5.59 6.25 0.19
C SER A 113 -4.49 5.52 0.97
N TRP A 114 -4.87 4.56 1.82
CA TRP A 114 -3.92 3.72 2.55
C TRP A 114 -3.19 2.74 1.63
N LEU A 115 -3.88 2.18 0.63
CA LEU A 115 -3.24 1.37 -0.41
C LEU A 115 -2.21 2.19 -1.18
N MET A 116 -2.58 3.39 -1.64
CA MET A 116 -1.70 4.28 -2.39
C MET A 116 -0.52 4.77 -1.56
N ALA A 117 -0.71 5.11 -0.28
CA ALA A 117 0.39 5.45 0.61
C ALA A 117 1.37 4.27 0.78
N SER A 118 0.84 3.05 0.95
CA SER A 118 1.63 1.82 1.10
C SER A 118 2.37 1.40 -0.19
N LEU A 119 1.87 1.84 -1.35
CA LEU A 119 2.52 1.67 -2.65
C LEU A 119 3.61 2.73 -2.84
N CYS A 120 3.27 4.00 -2.67
CA CYS A 120 4.11 5.12 -3.05
C CYS A 120 5.32 5.29 -2.12
N GLU A 121 5.13 5.22 -0.80
CA GLU A 121 6.20 5.55 0.16
C GLU A 121 7.46 4.67 -0.02
N PRO A 122 7.37 3.34 -0.09
CA PRO A 122 8.57 2.51 -0.22
C PRO A 122 9.31 2.73 -1.53
N ILE A 123 8.56 2.95 -2.62
CA ILE A 123 9.12 3.17 -3.95
C ILE A 123 9.79 4.54 -4.02
N ALA A 124 9.16 5.58 -3.48
CA ALA A 124 9.77 6.90 -3.36
C ALA A 124 11.07 6.86 -2.56
N ARG A 125 11.05 6.18 -1.40
CA ARG A 125 12.23 6.05 -0.54
C ARG A 125 13.36 5.29 -1.25
N GLN A 126 13.03 4.20 -1.95
CA GLN A 126 14.01 3.40 -2.68
C GLN A 126 14.60 4.16 -3.86
N ALA A 127 13.77 4.84 -4.66
CA ALA A 127 14.22 5.64 -5.80
C ALA A 127 15.07 6.83 -5.35
N ASN A 128 14.64 7.58 -4.34
CA ASN A 128 15.42 8.68 -3.77
C ASN A 128 16.78 8.22 -3.25
N LYS A 129 16.84 7.03 -2.63
CA LYS A 129 18.09 6.42 -2.17
C LYS A 129 19.02 6.04 -3.34
N GLU A 130 18.48 5.47 -4.42
CA GLU A 130 19.24 5.15 -5.63
C GLU A 130 19.78 6.41 -6.30
N ASP A 131 18.95 7.47 -6.36
CA ASP A 131 19.28 8.76 -6.99
C ASP A 131 20.15 9.67 -6.09
N GLY A 132 20.46 9.24 -4.86
CA GLY A 132 21.20 10.06 -3.89
C GLY A 132 20.51 11.39 -3.54
N CYS A 133 19.20 11.50 -3.74
CA CYS A 133 18.46 12.74 -3.59
C CYS A 133 17.47 12.69 -2.43
N THR A 134 17.06 13.87 -1.97
CA THR A 134 16.01 14.03 -0.96
C THR A 134 14.85 14.84 -1.54
N GLY A 135 13.63 14.51 -1.14
CA GLY A 135 12.45 15.28 -1.51
C GLY A 135 11.34 14.45 -2.13
N ARG A 136 10.45 15.13 -2.85
CA ARG A 136 9.19 14.57 -3.32
C ARG A 136 9.37 13.78 -4.63
N PHE A 137 9.14 12.48 -4.58
CA PHE A 137 9.23 11.61 -5.76
C PHE A 137 7.99 11.67 -6.67
N TYR A 138 6.79 11.64 -6.08
CA TYR A 138 5.51 11.71 -6.81
C TYR A 138 4.96 13.14 -6.87
N SER A 139 4.58 13.63 -8.06
CA SER A 139 3.88 14.92 -8.22
C SER A 139 2.42 14.87 -7.78
N LEU A 140 1.87 15.99 -7.32
CA LEU A 140 0.42 16.15 -7.14
C LEU A 140 -0.22 16.70 -8.41
N PRO A 141 -1.51 16.41 -8.66
CA PRO A 141 -2.39 15.52 -7.88
C PRO A 141 -2.36 14.06 -8.37
N SER A 142 -2.72 13.12 -7.48
CA SER A 142 -3.16 11.78 -7.89
C SER A 142 -4.65 11.85 -8.26
N LEU A 143 -5.03 11.33 -9.42
CA LEU A 143 -6.42 11.33 -9.87
C LEU A 143 -7.10 10.01 -9.48
N ALA A 144 -8.24 10.09 -8.81
CA ALA A 144 -9.11 8.95 -8.54
C ALA A 144 -10.44 9.16 -9.28
N LEU A 145 -10.82 8.20 -10.13
CA LEU A 145 -12.08 8.20 -10.86
C LEU A 145 -12.88 6.96 -10.43
N THR A 146 -14.17 7.14 -10.17
CA THR A 146 -15.07 6.01 -9.85
C THR A 146 -15.68 5.49 -11.13
N LEU A 147 -15.42 4.21 -11.44
CA LEU A 147 -16.11 3.50 -12.52
C LEU A 147 -17.39 2.87 -11.94
N ARG A 148 -18.54 3.15 -12.55
CA ARG A 148 -19.78 2.42 -12.30
C ARG A 148 -20.00 1.49 -13.50
N ALA A 149 -20.01 0.19 -13.26
CA ALA A 149 -20.57 -0.76 -14.21
C ALA A 149 -22.09 -0.70 -14.03
N SER A 150 -22.81 -0.34 -15.09
CA SER A 150 -24.27 -0.38 -15.20
C SER A 150 -24.76 -1.79 -15.46
#